data_AF-B7J602-F1
#
_entry.id   AF-B7J602-F1
#
_cell.length_a   1.000
_cell.length_b   1.000
_cell.length_c   1.000
_cell.angle_alpha   90.00
_cell.angle_beta   90.00
_cell.angle_gamma   90.00
#
_symmetry.space_group_name_H-M   'P 1'
#
loop_
_entity.id
_entity.type
_entity.pdbx_description
1 polymer ?
#
loop_
_entity_poly.entity_id
_entity_poly.type
_entity_poly.pdbx_seq_one_letter_code
_entity_poly.pdbx_strand_id
1 'polypeptide(L)'
;MTDRVVNLLLKDGYLFIPAPAYRGTMAGLLAVAVLWRSPCLHLIPLHPGTVGGFLLKQRNLAGDRVVDLRLFLRDHELAENFEGVLSFLWMPEQGAWQTRQLCPESLDK
;
A
#
# COMPACT_ATOMS: atom_id res chain seq x y z
N MET A 1 -13.38 -9.17 16.55
CA MET A 1 -13.06 -8.96 15.13
C MET A 1 -11.60 -8.58 15.08
N THR A 2 -10.76 -9.45 14.51
CA THR A 2 -9.30 -9.28 14.59
C THR A 2 -8.89 -8.10 13.74
N ASP A 3 -8.27 -7.09 14.35
CA ASP A 3 -7.60 -6.00 13.66
C ASP A 3 -6.60 -6.60 12.67
N ARG A 4 -6.93 -6.59 11.36
CA ARG A 4 -6.04 -7.11 10.32
C ARG A 4 -5.01 -6.04 10.01
N VAL A 5 -4.01 -5.93 10.88
CA VAL A 5 -2.82 -5.11 10.63
C VAL A 5 -1.87 -5.87 9.72
N VAL A 6 -1.38 -5.21 8.67
CA VAL A 6 -0.30 -5.71 7.82
C VAL A 6 0.83 -4.71 7.77
N ASN A 7 2.06 -5.21 7.87
CA ASN A 7 3.27 -4.41 7.79
C ASN A 7 3.89 -4.57 6.41
N LEU A 8 3.98 -3.47 5.66
CA LEU A 8 4.44 -3.45 4.27
C LEU A 8 5.64 -2.52 4.15
N LEU A 9 6.65 -2.91 3.38
CA LEU A 9 7.84 -2.09 3.17
C LEU A 9 7.58 -1.11 2.02
N LEU A 10 7.72 0.19 2.29
CA LEU A 10 7.88 1.20 1.25
C LEU A 10 9.37 1.48 1.08
N LYS A 11 9.89 1.32 -0.14
CA LYS A 11 11.29 1.59 -0.47
C LYS A 11 11.41 1.97 -1.94
N ASP A 12 12.16 3.04 -2.24
CA ASP A 12 12.37 3.56 -3.60
C ASP A 12 11.06 3.80 -4.37
N GLY A 13 10.02 4.25 -3.66
CA GLY A 13 8.66 4.44 -4.17
C GLY A 13 7.91 3.15 -4.54
N TYR A 14 8.39 1.97 -4.14
CA TYR A 14 7.69 0.70 -4.29
C TYR A 14 7.14 0.22 -2.95
N LEU A 15 5.89 -0.20 -2.95
CA LEU A 15 5.27 -0.87 -1.81
C LEU A 15 5.38 -2.39 -1.99
N PHE A 16 6.19 -3.02 -1.15
CA PHE A 16 6.42 -4.46 -1.14
C PHE A 16 5.45 -5.14 -0.18
N ILE A 17 4.80 -6.18 -0.70
CA ILE A 17 3.81 -6.98 0.03
C ILE A 17 4.36 -8.42 0.13
N PRO A 18 4.80 -8.85 1.33
CA PRO A 18 5.28 -10.20 1.53
C PRO A 18 4.19 -11.23 1.20
N ALA A 19 4.59 -12.38 0.65
CA ALA A 19 3.68 -13.44 0.26
C ALA A 19 2.73 -13.91 1.38
N PRO A 20 3.16 -14.03 2.66
CA PRO A 20 2.25 -14.32 3.77
C PRO A 20 1.17 -13.25 3.98
N ALA A 21 1.52 -11.96 3.88
CA ALA A 21 0.57 -10.87 4.01
C ALA A 21 -0.43 -10.86 2.85
N TYR A 22 0.07 -11.07 1.62
CA TYR A 22 -0.78 -11.17 0.44
C TYR A 22 -1.77 -12.34 0.55
N ARG A 23 -1.29 -13.56 0.85
CA ARG A 23 -2.15 -14.74 0.99
C ARG A 23 -3.13 -14.64 2.17
N GLY A 24 -2.74 -13.98 3.27
CA GLY A 24 -3.58 -13.90 4.46
C GLY A 24 -4.69 -12.85 4.40
N THR A 25 -4.45 -11.73 3.71
CA THR A 25 -5.35 -10.57 3.79
C THR A 25 -5.76 -9.99 2.44
N MET A 26 -4.96 -10.18 1.39
CA MET A 26 -5.13 -9.55 0.07
C MET A 26 -5.27 -10.59 -1.06
N ALA A 27 -5.61 -11.83 -0.72
CA ALA A 27 -5.59 -12.94 -1.66
C ALA A 27 -6.57 -12.69 -2.82
N GLY A 28 -6.11 -12.94 -4.05
CA GLY A 28 -6.90 -12.76 -5.26
C GLY A 28 -7.00 -11.31 -5.76
N LEU A 29 -6.49 -10.33 -5.01
CA LEU A 29 -6.44 -8.94 -5.49
C LEU A 29 -5.41 -8.78 -6.59
N LEU A 30 -5.84 -8.14 -7.68
CA LEU A 30 -5.01 -7.83 -8.84
C LEU A 30 -4.54 -6.36 -8.83
N ALA A 31 -5.34 -5.48 -8.25
CA ALA A 31 -5.08 -4.05 -8.19
C ALA A 31 -5.67 -3.43 -6.92
N VAL A 32 -5.12 -2.27 -6.54
CA VAL A 32 -5.64 -1.40 -5.49
C VAL A 32 -5.74 0.03 -6.00
N ALA A 33 -6.75 0.77 -5.58
CA ALA A 33 -6.66 2.23 -5.63
C ALA A 33 -5.84 2.69 -4.43
N VAL A 34 -4.97 3.68 -4.66
CA VAL A 34 -4.15 4.27 -3.61
C VAL A 34 -4.60 5.70 -3.44
N LEU A 35 -4.99 6.07 -2.22
CA LEU A 35 -5.43 7.43 -1.90
C LEU A 35 -4.55 8.04 -0.83
N TRP A 36 -4.21 9.31 -1.02
CA TRP A 36 -3.64 10.15 0.01
C TRP A 36 -4.76 10.93 0.68
N ARG A 37 -5.03 10.62 1.95
CA ARG A 37 -5.94 11.37 2.81
C ARG A 37 -5.14 11.77 4.02
N SER A 38 -4.46 12.91 3.90
CA SER A 38 -3.45 13.36 4.87
C SER A 38 -3.92 13.17 6.32
N PRO A 39 -3.11 12.52 7.19
CA PRO A 39 -1.73 12.07 6.98
C PRO A 39 -1.62 10.57 6.60
N CYS A 40 -2.66 9.98 6.01
CA CYS A 40 -2.78 8.53 5.84
C CYS A 40 -2.82 8.10 4.37
N LEU A 41 -2.09 7.01 4.08
CA LEU A 41 -2.24 6.27 2.83
C LEU A 41 -3.33 5.23 2.98
N HIS A 42 -4.17 5.11 1.97
CA HIS A 42 -5.22 4.10 1.91
C HIS A 42 -5.00 3.20 0.70
N LEU A 43 -5.11 1.89 0.89
CA LEU A 43 -5.18 0.90 -0.18
C LEU A 43 -6.60 0.35 -0.22
N ILE A 44 -7.30 0.61 -1.32
CA ILE A 44 -8.66 0.14 -1.53
C ILE A 44 -8.60 -1.03 -2.51
N PRO A 45 -9.04 -2.24 -2.12
CA PRO A 45 -9.12 -3.38 -3.02
C PRO A 45 -9.99 -3.05 -4.24
N LEU A 46 -9.48 -3.30 -5.44
CA LEU A 46 -10.27 -3.27 -6.66
C LEU A 46 -10.63 -4.69 -7.08
N HIS A 47 -11.91 -4.91 -7.37
CA HIS A 47 -12.40 -6.22 -7.80
C HIS A 47 -12.03 -6.50 -9.27
N PRO A 48 -11.94 -7.77 -9.67
CA PRO A 48 -11.69 -8.16 -11.06
C PRO A 48 -12.68 -7.49 -12.02
N GLY A 49 -12.18 -6.97 -13.15
CA GLY A 49 -12.99 -6.26 -14.16
C GLY A 49 -13.02 -4.74 -14.01
N THR A 50 -12.41 -4.17 -12.97
CA THR A 50 -12.25 -2.72 -12.82
C THR A 50 -11.09 -2.21 -13.70
N VAL A 51 -11.29 -1.13 -14.45
CA VAL A 51 -10.23 -0.47 -15.24
C VAL A 51 -9.49 0.53 -14.34
N GLY A 52 -8.15 0.42 -14.28
CA GLY A 52 -7.28 1.37 -13.57
C GLY A 52 -6.75 0.90 -12.21
N GLY A 53 -6.18 1.83 -11.46
CA GLY A 53 -5.52 1.58 -10.17
C GLY A 53 -4.09 1.05 -10.30
N PHE A 54 -3.52 0.70 -9.16
CA PHE A 54 -2.14 0.22 -9.03
C PHE A 54 -2.11 -1.30 -8.97
N LEU A 55 -1.38 -1.92 -9.91
CA LEU A 55 -1.29 -3.37 -10.02
C LEU A 55 -0.44 -3.98 -8.90
N LEU A 56 -0.91 -5.11 -8.35
CA LEU A 56 -0.16 -5.97 -7.44
C LEU A 56 0.65 -6.97 -8.26
N LYS A 57 1.79 -6.51 -8.78
CA LYS A 57 2.67 -7.31 -9.65
C LYS A 57 3.31 -8.44 -8.85
N GLN A 58 3.41 -9.64 -9.42
CA GLN A 58 4.22 -10.70 -8.80
C GLN A 58 5.69 -10.32 -8.89
N ARG A 59 6.38 -10.30 -7.76
CA ARG A 59 7.81 -9.93 -7.68
C ARG A 59 8.72 -11.15 -7.84
N ASN A 60 8.33 -12.30 -7.30
CA ASN A 60 9.15 -13.51 -7.30
C ASN A 60 8.29 -14.80 -7.25
N LEU A 61 8.94 -15.96 -7.31
CA LEU A 61 8.27 -17.27 -7.24
C LEU A 61 7.71 -17.62 -5.85
N ALA A 62 8.15 -16.94 -4.78
CA ALA A 62 7.59 -17.12 -3.44
C ALA A 62 6.18 -16.53 -3.29
N GLY A 63 5.78 -15.68 -4.24
CA GLY A 63 4.46 -15.04 -4.30
C GLY A 63 4.42 -13.64 -3.70
N ASP A 64 5.58 -13.01 -3.44
CA ASP A 64 5.62 -11.61 -3.01
C ASP A 64 5.01 -10.71 -4.10
N ARG A 65 4.33 -9.65 -3.67
CA ARG A 65 3.79 -8.63 -4.58
C ARG A 65 4.54 -7.32 -4.42
N VAL A 66 4.48 -6.52 -5.47
CA VAL A 66 5.00 -5.15 -5.48
C VAL A 66 4.02 -4.23 -6.19
N VAL A 67 3.86 -3.03 -5.63
CA VAL A 67 3.09 -1.93 -6.21
C VAL A 67 4.04 -0.78 -6.50
N ASP A 68 3.97 -0.23 -7.70
CA ASP A 68 4.78 0.93 -8.11
C ASP A 68 4.03 2.23 -7.78
N LEU A 69 4.47 2.95 -6.75
CA LEU A 69 3.84 4.17 -6.26
C LEU A 69 4.62 5.44 -6.64
N ARG A 70 5.69 5.35 -7.44
CA ARG A 70 6.59 6.50 -7.69
C ARG A 70 5.86 7.71 -8.25
N LEU A 71 5.04 7.51 -9.29
CA LEU A 71 4.22 8.58 -9.88
C LEU A 71 3.23 9.15 -8.86
N PHE A 72 2.57 8.27 -8.10
CA PHE A 72 1.64 8.70 -7.05
C PHE A 72 2.31 9.55 -5.97
N LEU A 73 3.47 9.13 -5.47
CA LEU A 73 4.21 9.86 -4.44
C LEU A 73 4.64 11.23 -4.98
N ARG A 74 5.14 11.29 -6.22
CA ARG A 74 5.51 12.53 -6.90
C ARG A 74 4.31 13.48 -7.06
N ASP A 75 3.19 12.97 -7.54
CA ASP A 75 1.96 13.76 -7.76
C ASP A 75 1.38 14.33 -6.46
N HIS A 76 1.70 13.71 -5.32
CA HIS A 76 1.27 14.14 -3.98
C HIS A 76 2.38 14.82 -3.14
N GLU A 77 3.52 15.17 -3.76
CA GLU A 77 4.66 15.80 -3.08
C GLU A 77 5.19 15.02 -1.86
N LEU A 78 5.06 13.69 -1.91
CA LEU A 78 5.56 12.76 -0.89
C LEU A 78 6.98 12.31 -1.25
N ALA A 79 7.81 12.07 -0.23
CA ALA A 79 9.20 11.64 -0.40
C ALA A 79 9.29 10.27 -1.10
N GLU A 80 9.76 10.24 -2.35
CA GLU A 80 10.00 8.99 -3.11
C GLU A 80 11.14 8.15 -2.52
N ASN A 81 12.09 8.80 -1.85
CA ASN A 81 13.24 8.18 -1.19
C ASN A 81 12.96 7.71 0.24
N PHE A 82 11.71 7.82 0.71
CA PHE A 82 11.34 7.26 2.00
C PHE A 82 11.54 5.74 2.00
N GLU A 83 12.25 5.24 3.02
CA GLU A 83 12.37 3.82 3.30
C GLU A 83 11.81 3.52 4.68
N GLY A 84 10.81 2.64 4.75
CA GLY A 84 10.23 2.29 6.04
C GLY A 84 9.14 1.24 5.96
N VAL A 85 8.91 0.56 7.07
CA VAL A 85 7.78 -0.36 7.23
C VAL A 85 6.57 0.45 7.66
N LEU A 86 5.52 0.40 6.85
CA LEU A 86 4.23 1.03 7.11
C LEU A 86 3.25 -0.01 7.65
N SER A 87 2.62 0.29 8.79
CA SER A 87 1.54 -0.53 9.35
C SER A 87 0.19 -0.08 8.81
N PHE A 88 -0.48 -0.96 8.09
CA PHE A 88 -1.82 -0.74 7.56
C PHE A 88 -2.85 -1.52 8.38
N LEU A 89 -3.81 -0.81 8.96
CA LEU A 89 -4.96 -1.39 9.64
C LEU A 89 -6.13 -1.53 8.65
N TRP A 90 -6.80 -2.68 8.63
CA TRP A 90 -8.06 -2.83 7.90
C TRP A 90 -9.18 -2.05 8.57
N MET A 91 -9.82 -1.17 7.81
CA MET A 91 -10.94 -0.31 8.21
C MET A 91 -12.21 -0.79 7.49
N PRO A 92 -13.06 -1.64 8.12
CA PRO A 92 -14.21 -2.25 7.47
C PRO A 92 -15.20 -1.25 6.88
N GLU A 93 -15.42 -0.12 7.58
CA GLU A 93 -16.33 0.94 7.17
C GLU A 93 -15.85 1.71 5.92
N GLN A 94 -14.57 1.63 5.60
CA GLN A 94 -13.98 2.24 4.40
C GLN A 94 -13.69 1.21 3.31
N GLY A 95 -13.76 -0.08 3.64
CA GLY A 95 -13.28 -1.15 2.76
C GLY A 95 -11.82 -0.96 2.37
N ALA A 96 -10.98 -0.46 3.29
CA ALA A 96 -9.61 -0.04 2.97
C ALA A 96 -8.59 -0.49 4.01
N TRP A 97 -7.36 -0.68 3.58
CA TRP A 97 -6.19 -0.72 4.45
C TRP A 97 -5.66 0.70 4.62
N GLN A 98 -5.61 1.22 5.86
CA GLN A 98 -5.20 2.58 6.19
C GLN A 98 -3.92 2.56 7.03
N THR A 99 -2.93 3.40 6.70
CA THR A 99 -1.79 3.62 7.60
C THR A 99 -2.23 4.38 8.86
N ARG A 100 -1.68 4.06 10.03
CA ARG A 100 -1.96 4.85 11.25
C ARG A 100 -1.54 6.31 11.10
N GLN A 101 -0.39 6.52 10.48
CA GLN A 101 0.16 7.79 10.04
C GLN A 101 1.33 7.40 9.11
N LEU A 102 1.44 7.99 7.92
CA LEU A 102 2.77 8.09 7.33
C LEU A 102 3.50 9.08 8.22
N CYS A 103 4.67 8.76 8.76
CA CYS A 103 5.58 9.83 9.16
C CYS A 103 6.21 10.37 7.87
N PRO A 104 5.71 11.47 7.27
CA PRO A 104 6.65 12.44 6.80
C PRO A 104 7.05 13.19 8.07
N GLU A 105 8.17 12.81 8.69
CA GLU A 105 9.01 13.93 9.07
C GLU A 105 9.34 14.56 7.72
N SER A 106 8.66 15.67 7.43
CA SER A 106 9.22 16.66 6.53
C SER A 106 10.63 16.86 7.05
N LEU A 107 11.62 16.27 6.36
CA LEU A 107 12.98 16.75 6.48
C LEU A 107 12.87 18.22 6.13
N ASP A 108 13.02 19.02 7.17
CA ASP A 108 12.95 20.47 7.14
C ASP A 108 13.63 21.00 5.87
N LYS A 109 12.97 21.93 5.19
CA LYS A 109 13.64 22.81 4.24
C LYS A 109 14.55 23.77 4.99
#